data_AF-A0A249W2K5-F1
#
_entry.id   AF-A0A249W2K5-F1
#
_cell.length_a   1.000
_cell.length_b   1.000
_cell.length_c   1.000
_cell.angle_alpha   90.00
_cell.angle_beta   90.00
_cell.angle_gamma   90.00
#
_symmetry.space_group_name_H-M   'P 1'
#
loop_
_entity.id
_entity.type
_entity.pdbx_description
1 polymer ?
#
loop_
_entity_poly.entity_id
_entity_poly.type
_entity_poly.pdbx_seq_one_letter_code
_entity_poly.pdbx_strand_id
1 'polypeptide(L)' 'MVQDGIQKKLPMTLNVSVIKLSPYSPEPNPIEQVWRWLRPRYLANQSFTDYHNIISKVCDA' A
#
# COMPACT_ATOMS: atom_id res chain seq x y z
N MET A 1 -21.69 17.32 7.36
CA MET A 1 -20.97 17.83 6.18
C MET A 1 -20.12 16.65 5.67
N VAL A 2 -20.70 15.64 5.00
CA VAL A 2 -20.94 15.55 3.53
C VAL A 2 -19.58 15.75 2.82
N GLN A 3 -18.97 14.75 2.18
CA GLN A 3 -19.50 13.98 1.06
C GLN A 3 -18.99 12.53 0.98
N ASP A 4 -19.91 11.63 0.61
CA ASP A 4 -19.69 10.38 -0.11
C ASP A 4 -18.57 10.47 -1.15
N GLY A 5 -17.55 9.62 -1.00
CA GLY A 5 -16.47 9.43 -1.98
C GLY A 5 -16.60 8.09 -2.69
N ILE A 6 -17.39 8.04 -3.76
CA ILE A 6 -17.35 7.08 -4.89
C ILE A 6 -16.93 5.64 -4.52
N GLN A 7 -17.87 4.82 -4.05
CA GLN A 7 -17.69 3.37 -4.08
C GLN A 7 -17.79 2.90 -5.54
N LYS A 8 -16.65 2.80 -6.22
CA LYS A 8 -16.58 2.24 -7.57
C LYS A 8 -17.13 0.82 -7.54
N LYS A 9 -18.30 0.62 -8.15
CA LYS A 9 -19.01 -0.66 -8.17
C LYS A 9 -18.09 -1.71 -8.80
N LEU A 10 -17.64 -2.66 -7.99
CA LEU A 10 -16.77 -3.74 -8.46
C LEU A 10 -17.54 -4.59 -9.49
N PRO A 11 -16.90 -5.09 -10.56
CA PRO A 11 -17.55 -6.00 -11.49
C PRO A 11 -18.08 -7.20 -10.70
N MET A 12 -19.35 -7.55 -10.93
CA MET A 12 -20.07 -8.62 -10.22
C MET A 12 -19.38 -10.00 -10.33
N THR A 13 -18.42 -10.15 -11.24
CA THR A 13 -17.67 -11.38 -11.52
C THR A 13 -16.47 -11.61 -10.59
N LEU A 14 -16.11 -10.64 -9.76
CA LEU A 14 -15.02 -10.79 -8.79
C LEU A 14 -15.58 -11.22 -7.43
N ASN A 15 -15.24 -12.44 -6.98
CA ASN A 15 -15.52 -12.95 -5.64
C ASN A 15 -14.60 -12.30 -4.59
N VAL A 16 -14.58 -10.97 -4.52
CA VAL A 16 -13.79 -10.23 -3.54
C VAL A 16 -14.69 -9.25 -2.81
N SER A 17 -14.52 -9.15 -1.49
CA SER A 17 -15.25 -8.22 -0.65
C SER A 17 -14.37 -7.03 -0.27
N VAL A 18 -14.96 -5.84 -0.23
CA VAL A 18 -14.25 -4.63 0.19
C VAL A 18 -14.30 -4.50 1.70
N ILE A 19 -13.14 -4.45 2.34
CA ILE A 19 -13.00 -4.20 3.77
C ILE A 19 -12.83 -2.70 3.98
N LYS A 20 -13.68 -2.10 4.83
CA LYS A 20 -13.52 -0.70 5.24
C LYS A 20 -12.52 -0.62 6.38
N LEU A 21 -11.41 0.06 6.14
CA LEU A 21 -10.44 0.41 7.18
C LEU A 21 -10.83 1.76 7.80
N SER A 22 -10.54 1.94 9.08
CA SER A 22 -10.71 3.23 9.75
C SER A 22 -9.72 4.25 9.18
N PRO A 23 -10.16 5.50 8.95
CA PRO A 23 -9.27 6.54 8.45
C PRO A 23 -8.17 6.85 9.47
N TYR A 24 -6.98 7.19 8.99
CA TYR A 24 -5.81 7.57 9.81
C TYR A 24 -5.35 6.53 10.84
N SER A 25 -5.81 5.29 10.73
CA SER A 25 -5.35 4.17 11.57
C SER A 25 -4.49 3.24 10.72
N PRO A 26 -3.15 3.40 10.73
CA PRO A 26 -2.26 2.51 9.97
C PRO A 26 -2.15 1.12 10.62
N GLU A 27 -2.42 0.99 11.91
CA GLU A 27 -2.33 -0.28 12.66
C GLU A 27 -3.23 -1.41 12.12
N PRO A 28 -4.51 -1.18 11.76
CA PRO A 28 -5.36 -2.20 11.16
C PRO A 28 -5.06 -2.49 9.69
N ASN A 29 -4.11 -1.79 9.05
CA ASN A 29 -3.77 -2.01 7.66
C ASN A 29 -2.61 -3.02 7.55
N PRO A 30 -2.86 -4.28 7.11
CA PRO A 30 -1.85 -5.34 7.16
C PRO A 30 -0.59 -5.03 6.32
N ILE A 31 -0.71 -4.22 5.26
CA ILE A 31 0.45 -3.80 4.45
C ILE A 31 1.45 -2.96 5.26
N GLU A 32 1.01 -2.25 6.30
CA GLU A 32 1.91 -1.47 7.17
C GLU A 32 2.89 -2.36 7.93
N GLN A 33 2.52 -3.61 8.21
CA GLN A 33 3.42 -4.59 8.82
C GLN A 33 4.55 -4.97 7.86
N VAL A 34 4.23 -5.19 6.59
CA VAL A 34 5.22 -5.46 5.53
C VAL A 34 6.14 -4.25 5.36
N TRP A 35 5.57 -3.04 5.26
CA TRP A 35 6.36 -1.80 5.16
C TRP A 35 7.25 -1.54 6.37
N ARG A 36 6.83 -1.94 7.57
CA ARG A 36 7.65 -1.82 8.79
C ARG A 36 8.89 -2.72 8.73
N TRP A 37 8.80 -3.88 8.08
CA TRP A 37 9.94 -4.76 7.89
C TRP A 37 10.84 -4.31 6.73
N LEU A 38 10.23 -3.95 5.60
CA LEU A 38 10.90 -3.62 4.34
C LEU A 38 11.72 -2.32 4.42
N ARG A 39 11.14 -1.26 5.00
CA ARG A 39 11.76 0.08 5.06
C ARG A 39 13.16 0.08 5.68
N PRO A 40 13.36 -0.38 6.93
CA PRO A 40 14.68 -0.35 7.55
C PRO A 40 15.70 -1.30 6.93
N ARG A 41 15.26 -2.33 6.19
CA ARG A 41 16.14 -3.40 5.69
C ARG A 41 16.64 -3.17 4.28
N TYR A 42 15.78 -2.66 3.39
CA TYR A 42 16.09 -2.59 1.97
C TYR A 42 16.02 -1.18 1.41
N LEU A 43 15.23 -0.29 2.05
CA LEU A 43 14.95 1.04 1.51
C LEU A 43 15.56 2.18 2.34
N ALA A 44 16.08 1.88 3.53
CA ALA A 44 16.72 2.88 4.38
C ALA A 44 18.10 3.24 3.82
N ASN A 45 18.37 4.55 3.78
CA ASN A 45 19.67 5.13 3.41
C ASN A 45 20.19 4.72 2.01
N GLN A 46 19.31 4.33 1.09
CA GLN A 46 19.69 4.09 -0.31
C GLN A 46 19.57 5.37 -1.14
N SER A 47 20.55 5.61 -2.01
CA SER A 47 20.43 6.59 -3.09
C SER A 47 19.79 5.92 -4.30
N PHE A 48 18.71 6.52 -4.81
CA PHE A 48 18.05 6.06 -6.02
C PHE A 48 18.44 6.97 -7.17
N THR A 49 18.96 6.37 -8.25
CA THR A 49 19.38 7.12 -9.44
C THR A 49 18.18 7.52 -10.29
N ASP A 50 17.23 6.60 -10.46
CA ASP A 50 16.08 6.76 -11.35
C ASP A 50 14.88 5.94 -10.84
N TYR A 51 13.69 6.19 -11.40
CA TYR A 51 12.47 5.48 -11.03
C TYR A 51 12.58 3.95 -11.16
N HIS A 52 13.19 3.47 -12.25
CA HIS A 52 13.40 2.03 -12.46
C HIS A 52 14.31 1.41 -11.39
N ASN A 53 15.27 2.19 -10.88
CA ASN A 53 16.15 1.74 -9.80
C ASN A 53 15.35 1.53 -8.51
N ILE A 54 14.38 2.40 -8.21
CA ILE A 54 13.48 2.23 -7.07
C ILE A 54 12.70 0.91 -7.21
N ILE A 55 12.09 0.67 -8.37
CA ILE A 55 11.32 -0.57 -8.61
C ILE A 55 12.20 -1.80 -8.44
N SER A 56 13.37 -1.84 -9.07
CA SER A 56 14.30 -2.97 -8.97
C SER A 56 14.66 -3.27 -7.52
N LYS A 57 15.05 -2.24 -6.75
CA LYS A 57 15.43 -2.40 -5.33
C LYS A 57 14.28 -2.88 -4.45
N VAL A 58 13.04 -2.48 -4.75
CA VAL A 58 11.85 -2.96 -4.04
C VAL A 58 11.49 -4.39 -4.44
N CYS A 59 11.68 -4.78 -5.71
CA CYS A 59 11.40 -6.13 -6.19
C CYS A 59 12.42 -7.18 -5.71
N ASP A 60 13.67 -6.78 -5.47
CA ASP A 60 14.74 -7.67 -4.97
C ASP A 60 14.65 -7.95 -3.46
N ALA A 61 13.83 -7.18 -2.73
CA ALA A 61 13.76 -7.17 -1.26
C ALA A 61 12.88 -8.29 -0.67
#